data_AF-A0A2M7APK7-F1
#
_entry.id   AF-A0A2M7APK7-F1
#
_cell.length_a   1.000
_cell.length_b   1.000
_cell.length_c   1.000
_cell.angle_alpha   90.00
_cell.angle_beta   90.00
_cell.angle_gamma   90.00
#
_symmetry.space_group_name_H-M   'P 1'
#
loop_
_entity.id
_entity.type
_entity.pdbx_description
1 polymer ?
#
loop_
_entity_poly.entity_id
_entity_poly.type
_entity_poly.pdbx_seq_one_letter_code
_entity_poly.pdbx_strand_id
1 'polypeptide(L)'
;PVNSQAKEKVDYPTQKPESLLERIIKTSSNENDIIADFFVGSGTTLAIAEKIGRKWIGADLGKFSIHTTRKRLIAVQRQMKKEGKDYRAFEILNLGKYERQHYIGVNPNLRDEEKQKQIEQREKEFVDLILRAYQAQVVTSFRTFHGKKASRMVVVGPINLPVSRLFVEEVINECIEKQITKVDILAFEFEMGLFPKIQEEAKDKGVDLALKYIPPEVFDKRAIEKNQVVFYDVAYIEVKPHIKGHSIAVELTDFSVFYNQDSVVNVEAQLQNGGKKLLVENGQIIKIEKDKNGIVSREVLTKKWTDWIDYWAVDFDFESKKEIVRMRKKDAEPEQKRLIGADDPKQMRFDQYEEVWTGDYIFENEWQSFRTKKDRTLELKSIFHECQPGRRKIAVKVVDIFGNDTMKVIEVKI
;
A
#
# COMPACT_ATOMS: atom_id res chain seq x y z
N PRO A 1 -8.66 0.78 -30.66
CA PRO A 1 -8.01 1.98 -30.07
C PRO A 1 -8.99 3.16 -30.08
N VAL A 2 -8.94 4.01 -29.05
CA VAL A 2 -9.84 5.16 -28.91
C VAL A 2 -9.37 6.33 -29.80
N ASN A 3 -10.32 7.06 -30.38
CA ASN A 3 -10.04 8.25 -31.19
C ASN A 3 -9.31 9.33 -30.35
N SER A 4 -8.34 10.03 -30.92
CA SER A 4 -7.51 11.03 -30.24
C SER A 4 -8.30 12.19 -29.64
N GLN A 5 -9.50 12.50 -30.16
CA GLN A 5 -10.40 13.55 -29.67
C GLN A 5 -11.52 13.03 -28.75
N ALA A 6 -11.56 11.72 -28.45
CA ALA A 6 -12.63 11.15 -27.65
C ALA A 6 -12.57 11.62 -26.19
N LYS A 7 -13.74 11.97 -25.61
CA LYS A 7 -13.84 12.40 -24.21
C LYS A 7 -13.41 11.34 -23.20
N GLU A 8 -13.52 10.05 -23.56
CA GLU A 8 -13.13 8.91 -22.73
C GLU A 8 -11.60 8.68 -22.68
N LYS A 9 -10.81 9.41 -23.49
CA LYS A 9 -9.38 9.14 -23.65
C LYS A 9 -8.61 9.43 -22.36
N VAL A 10 -7.88 8.44 -21.87
CA VAL A 10 -7.01 8.55 -20.69
C VAL A 10 -5.51 8.55 -21.02
N ASP A 11 -5.15 8.64 -22.31
CA ASP A 11 -3.78 8.57 -22.84
C ASP A 11 -3.07 7.24 -22.58
N TYR A 12 -3.85 6.16 -22.49
CA TYR A 12 -3.34 4.79 -22.44
C TYR A 12 -3.28 4.21 -23.86
N PRO A 13 -2.11 3.74 -24.36
CA PRO A 13 -1.91 3.42 -25.77
C PRO A 13 -2.93 2.41 -26.35
N THR A 14 -3.26 1.39 -25.56
CA THR A 14 -4.13 0.27 -25.97
C THR A 14 -5.53 0.35 -25.35
N GLN A 15 -6.00 1.56 -25.02
CA GLN A 15 -7.35 1.78 -24.47
C GLN A 15 -8.43 1.21 -25.40
N LYS A 16 -9.36 0.45 -24.81
CA LYS A 16 -10.55 -0.07 -25.47
C LYS A 16 -11.72 0.94 -25.31
N PRO A 17 -12.56 1.15 -26.34
CA PRO A 17 -13.71 2.06 -26.27
C PRO A 17 -14.76 1.64 -25.25
N GLU A 18 -15.35 2.61 -24.54
CA GLU A 18 -16.41 2.40 -23.56
C GLU A 18 -17.65 1.70 -24.14
N SER A 19 -18.13 2.16 -25.30
CA SER A 19 -19.34 1.62 -25.95
C SER A 19 -19.22 0.14 -26.32
N LEU A 20 -18.01 -0.31 -26.68
CA LEU A 20 -17.74 -1.70 -26.99
C LEU A 20 -17.89 -2.59 -25.74
N LEU A 21 -17.26 -2.19 -24.63
CA LEU A 21 -17.31 -2.96 -23.40
C LEU A 21 -18.68 -2.91 -22.75
N GLU A 22 -19.39 -1.79 -22.84
CA GLU A 22 -20.78 -1.69 -22.37
C GLU A 22 -21.68 -2.70 -23.07
N ARG A 23 -21.59 -2.82 -24.40
CA ARG A 23 -22.36 -3.80 -25.15
C ARG A 23 -22.03 -5.24 -24.75
N ILE A 24 -20.75 -5.55 -24.54
CA ILE A 24 -20.32 -6.89 -24.13
C ILE A 24 -20.85 -7.20 -22.73
N ILE A 25 -20.63 -6.33 -21.75
CA ILE A 25 -21.03 -6.57 -20.36
C ILE A 25 -22.56 -6.68 -20.24
N LYS A 26 -23.33 -5.81 -20.91
CA LYS A 26 -24.80 -5.88 -20.90
C LYS A 26 -25.35 -7.17 -21.51
N THR A 27 -24.70 -7.70 -22.54
CA THR A 27 -25.14 -8.94 -23.20
C THR A 27 -24.73 -10.19 -22.41
N SER A 28 -23.69 -10.10 -21.59
CA SER A 28 -23.07 -11.26 -20.92
C SER A 28 -23.22 -11.27 -19.39
N SER A 29 -23.93 -10.31 -18.80
CA SER A 29 -24.11 -10.24 -17.33
C SER A 29 -25.37 -9.48 -16.91
N ASN A 30 -25.88 -9.84 -15.73
CA ASN A 30 -26.97 -9.14 -15.06
C ASN A 30 -26.45 -8.04 -14.12
N GLU A 31 -27.36 -7.22 -13.61
CA GLU A 31 -27.02 -6.27 -12.54
C GLU A 31 -26.51 -6.99 -11.29
N ASN A 32 -25.58 -6.36 -10.57
CA ASN A 32 -24.90 -6.91 -9.39
C ASN A 32 -23.99 -8.14 -9.59
N ASP A 33 -23.88 -8.67 -10.81
CA ASP A 33 -22.87 -9.67 -11.16
C ASP A 33 -21.45 -9.11 -11.00
N ILE A 34 -20.47 -10.01 -10.84
CA ILE A 34 -19.05 -9.66 -10.73
C ILE A 34 -18.37 -9.79 -12.09
N ILE A 35 -17.75 -8.72 -12.56
CA ILE A 35 -16.93 -8.68 -13.76
C ILE A 35 -15.44 -8.76 -13.38
N ALA A 36 -14.71 -9.73 -13.93
CA ALA A 36 -13.27 -9.87 -13.70
C ALA A 36 -12.48 -9.49 -14.95
N ASP A 37 -11.44 -8.66 -14.79
CA ASP A 37 -10.48 -8.33 -15.84
C ASP A 37 -9.06 -8.35 -15.27
N PHE A 38 -8.23 -9.30 -15.70
CA PHE A 38 -6.86 -9.45 -15.20
C PHE A 38 -5.80 -8.80 -16.09
N PHE A 39 -6.24 -8.00 -17.07
CA PHE A 39 -5.40 -7.19 -17.94
C PHE A 39 -6.01 -5.80 -18.10
N VAL A 40 -6.32 -5.17 -16.95
CA VAL A 40 -7.21 -4.00 -16.91
C VAL A 40 -6.72 -2.83 -17.76
N GLY A 41 -5.40 -2.66 -17.93
CA GLY A 41 -4.81 -1.59 -18.72
C GLY A 41 -5.34 -0.21 -18.34
N SER A 42 -6.17 0.37 -19.21
CA SER A 42 -6.81 1.68 -19.01
C SER A 42 -8.05 1.68 -18.10
N GLY A 43 -8.42 0.52 -17.55
CA GLY A 43 -9.55 0.38 -16.62
C GLY A 43 -10.93 0.54 -17.26
N THR A 44 -11.05 0.43 -18.60
CA THR A 44 -12.34 0.65 -19.29
C THR A 44 -13.39 -0.34 -18.81
N THR A 45 -13.02 -1.62 -18.63
CA THR A 45 -13.93 -2.69 -18.21
C THR A 45 -14.56 -2.39 -16.86
N LEU A 46 -13.73 -2.07 -15.86
CA LEU A 46 -14.17 -1.79 -14.49
C LEU A 46 -15.00 -0.49 -14.44
N ALA A 47 -14.57 0.55 -15.16
CA ALA A 47 -15.27 1.82 -15.22
C ALA A 47 -16.69 1.67 -15.77
N ILE A 48 -16.87 0.84 -16.80
CA ILE A 48 -18.20 0.54 -17.32
C ILE A 48 -18.99 -0.33 -16.35
N ALA A 49 -18.40 -1.41 -15.83
CA ALA A 49 -19.05 -2.28 -14.87
C ALA A 49 -19.65 -1.48 -13.68
N GLU A 50 -18.87 -0.53 -13.13
CA GLU A 50 -19.34 0.38 -12.07
C GLU A 50 -20.54 1.23 -12.53
N LYS A 51 -20.43 1.92 -13.69
CA LYS A 51 -21.48 2.79 -14.24
C LYS A 51 -22.81 2.07 -14.46
N ILE A 52 -22.76 0.79 -14.85
CA ILE A 52 -23.96 -0.02 -15.10
C ILE A 52 -24.31 -0.92 -13.89
N GLY A 53 -23.80 -0.65 -12.70
CA GLY A 53 -24.27 -1.30 -11.47
C GLY A 53 -23.78 -2.74 -11.25
N ARG A 54 -22.69 -3.16 -11.91
CA ARG A 54 -22.02 -4.45 -11.68
C ARG A 54 -20.88 -4.30 -10.66
N LYS A 55 -20.56 -5.37 -9.95
CA LYS A 55 -19.35 -5.47 -9.13
C LYS A 55 -18.17 -5.82 -10.03
N TRP A 56 -16.95 -5.60 -9.57
CA TRP A 56 -15.79 -5.88 -10.39
C TRP A 56 -14.54 -6.25 -9.59
N ILE A 57 -13.64 -7.01 -10.22
CA ILE A 57 -12.29 -7.34 -9.74
C ILE A 57 -11.32 -7.10 -10.90
N GLY A 58 -10.21 -6.41 -10.61
CA GLY A 58 -9.23 -6.02 -11.61
C GLY A 58 -7.81 -6.38 -11.20
N ALA A 59 -6.98 -6.83 -12.15
CA ALA A 59 -5.54 -6.97 -11.96
C ALA A 59 -4.76 -6.50 -13.19
N ASP A 60 -3.52 -6.05 -12.97
CA ASP A 60 -2.53 -5.76 -14.02
C ASP A 60 -1.14 -5.79 -13.39
N LEU A 61 -0.15 -6.24 -14.16
CA LEU A 61 1.25 -6.23 -13.72
C LEU A 61 1.84 -4.82 -13.78
N GLY A 62 1.34 -3.99 -14.71
CA GLY A 62 1.85 -2.65 -14.95
C GLY A 62 1.34 -1.66 -13.90
N LYS A 63 2.25 -1.09 -13.10
CA LYS A 63 1.93 0.03 -12.19
C LYS A 63 1.18 1.14 -12.93
N PHE A 64 1.66 1.52 -14.12
CA PHE A 64 0.99 2.53 -14.95
C PHE A 64 -0.48 2.18 -15.28
N SER A 65 -0.77 0.92 -15.57
CA SER A 65 -2.13 0.40 -15.78
C SER A 65 -3.00 0.56 -14.55
N ILE A 66 -2.50 0.11 -13.39
CA ILE A 66 -3.21 0.20 -12.11
C ILE A 66 -3.52 1.66 -11.77
N HIS A 67 -2.58 2.58 -11.97
CA HIS A 67 -2.80 4.00 -11.64
C HIS A 67 -3.78 4.66 -12.61
N THR A 68 -3.66 4.37 -13.91
CA THR A 68 -4.59 4.86 -14.93
C THR A 68 -6.02 4.40 -14.61
N THR A 69 -6.16 3.12 -14.25
CA THR A 69 -7.42 2.50 -13.84
C THR A 69 -7.98 3.15 -12.57
N ARG A 70 -7.17 3.31 -11.52
CA ARG A 70 -7.55 3.98 -10.27
C ARG A 70 -8.10 5.38 -10.52
N LYS A 71 -7.34 6.23 -11.23
CA LYS A 71 -7.73 7.61 -11.53
C LYS A 71 -9.07 7.65 -12.27
N ARG A 72 -9.26 6.75 -13.22
CA ARG A 72 -10.51 6.62 -13.97
C ARG A 72 -11.69 6.24 -13.06
N LEU A 73 -11.53 5.25 -12.19
CA LEU A 73 -12.58 4.81 -11.28
C LEU A 73 -13.00 5.90 -10.29
N ILE A 74 -12.04 6.63 -9.71
CA ILE A 74 -12.34 7.79 -8.85
C ILE A 74 -13.15 8.85 -9.62
N ALA A 75 -12.80 9.12 -10.87
CA ALA A 75 -13.56 10.07 -11.70
C ALA A 75 -14.99 9.59 -11.97
N VAL A 76 -15.18 8.30 -12.22
CA VAL A 76 -16.51 7.69 -12.39
C VAL A 76 -17.35 7.81 -11.13
N GLN A 77 -16.81 7.45 -9.96
CA GLN A 77 -17.53 7.58 -8.68
C GLN A 77 -17.93 9.03 -8.38
N ARG A 78 -17.06 10.00 -8.68
CA ARG A 78 -17.38 11.43 -8.54
C ARG A 78 -18.52 11.86 -9.45
N GLN A 79 -18.53 11.37 -10.68
CA GLN A 79 -19.62 11.64 -11.61
C GLN A 79 -20.93 11.04 -11.09
N MET A 80 -20.91 9.78 -10.63
CA MET A 80 -22.08 9.11 -10.06
C MET A 80 -22.60 9.84 -8.82
N LYS A 81 -21.71 10.26 -7.92
CA LYS A 81 -22.06 11.08 -6.75
C LYS A 81 -22.74 12.40 -7.14
N LYS A 82 -22.22 13.09 -8.16
CA LYS A 82 -22.84 14.33 -8.69
C LYS A 82 -24.22 14.08 -9.32
N GLU A 83 -24.41 12.92 -9.92
CA GLU A 83 -25.67 12.47 -10.51
C GLU A 83 -26.66 11.90 -9.47
N GLY A 84 -26.30 11.88 -8.17
CA GLY A 84 -27.13 11.31 -7.11
C GLY A 84 -27.27 9.78 -7.19
N LYS A 85 -26.33 9.10 -7.86
CA LYS A 85 -26.29 7.64 -7.99
C LYS A 85 -25.39 7.03 -6.94
N ASP A 86 -25.76 5.84 -6.49
CA ASP A 86 -24.93 5.02 -5.61
C ASP A 86 -23.64 4.60 -6.29
N TYR A 87 -22.56 4.53 -5.52
CA TYR A 87 -21.26 4.05 -5.95
C TYR A 87 -20.64 3.17 -4.86
N ARG A 88 -19.75 2.25 -5.24
CA ARG A 88 -19.12 1.31 -4.29
C ARG A 88 -17.69 1.74 -3.98
N ALA A 89 -17.27 1.66 -2.72
CA ALA A 89 -15.86 1.80 -2.38
C ALA A 89 -15.04 0.65 -3.01
N PHE A 90 -13.77 0.90 -3.34
CA PHE A 90 -12.86 -0.12 -3.85
C PHE A 90 -11.49 -0.01 -3.20
N GLU A 91 -10.82 -1.14 -3.12
CA GLU A 91 -9.46 -1.27 -2.61
C GLU A 91 -8.51 -1.63 -3.74
N ILE A 92 -7.23 -1.32 -3.53
CA ILE A 92 -6.14 -1.74 -4.39
C ILE A 92 -5.28 -2.64 -3.54
N LEU A 93 -4.86 -3.78 -4.08
CA LEU A 93 -4.00 -4.75 -3.42
C LEU A 93 -2.76 -4.97 -4.29
N ASN A 94 -1.58 -5.05 -3.67
CA ASN A 94 -0.32 -5.28 -4.37
C ASN A 94 0.22 -6.69 -4.02
N LEU A 95 0.57 -7.47 -5.05
CA LEU A 95 1.21 -8.77 -4.90
C LEU A 95 2.72 -8.57 -5.08
N GLY A 96 3.49 -8.94 -4.05
CA GLY A 96 4.94 -8.74 -3.92
C GLY A 96 5.81 -8.76 -5.19
N LYS A 97 6.79 -7.85 -5.27
CA LYS A 97 7.85 -7.83 -6.30
C LYS A 97 8.61 -9.17 -6.45
N TYR A 98 8.63 -9.70 -7.68
CA TYR A 98 9.28 -10.95 -8.12
C TYR A 98 10.83 -10.96 -8.12
N GLU A 99 11.50 -9.81 -7.96
CA GLU A 99 12.98 -9.68 -7.96
C GLU A 99 13.65 -10.61 -6.92
N ARG A 100 12.88 -11.00 -5.91
CA ARG A 100 13.26 -11.82 -4.76
C ARG A 100 13.35 -13.32 -5.07
N GLN A 101 12.73 -13.80 -6.16
CA GLN A 101 12.81 -15.20 -6.58
C GLN A 101 14.24 -15.62 -6.97
N HIS A 102 15.09 -14.68 -7.42
CA HIS A 102 16.47 -14.98 -7.78
C HIS A 102 17.33 -15.39 -6.57
N TYR A 103 16.98 -14.91 -5.36
CA TYR A 103 17.67 -15.29 -4.13
C TYR A 103 17.08 -16.55 -3.48
N ILE A 104 15.78 -16.82 -3.62
CA ILE A 104 15.12 -17.99 -3.00
C ILE A 104 14.95 -19.17 -3.97
N GLY A 105 15.30 -19.05 -5.26
CA GLY A 105 15.10 -20.10 -6.26
C GLY A 105 15.60 -21.47 -5.81
N VAL A 106 14.66 -22.33 -5.41
CA VAL A 106 14.90 -23.71 -4.97
C VAL A 106 14.94 -24.58 -6.21
N ASN A 107 15.85 -25.54 -6.27
CA ASN A 107 15.84 -26.51 -7.35
C ASN A 107 14.53 -27.35 -7.26
N PRO A 108 13.62 -27.27 -8.25
CA PRO A 108 12.33 -27.94 -8.17
C PRO A 108 12.46 -29.47 -8.10
N ASN A 109 13.61 -30.02 -8.48
CA ASN A 109 13.89 -31.45 -8.52
C ASN A 109 14.34 -32.06 -7.18
N LEU A 110 14.48 -31.27 -6.11
CA LEU A 110 14.86 -31.77 -4.78
C LEU A 110 13.68 -32.42 -4.04
N ARG A 111 13.98 -33.32 -3.09
CA ARG A 111 12.97 -33.86 -2.17
C ARG A 111 12.53 -32.80 -1.16
N ASP A 112 11.32 -32.92 -0.62
CA ASP A 112 10.70 -31.86 0.20
C ASP A 112 11.50 -31.48 1.46
N GLU A 113 12.13 -32.46 2.12
CA GLU A 113 13.01 -32.20 3.28
C GLU A 113 14.29 -31.43 2.90
N GLU A 114 14.85 -31.70 1.72
CA GLU A 114 16.06 -31.03 1.21
C GLU A 114 15.74 -29.63 0.73
N LYS A 115 14.55 -29.44 0.14
CA LYS A 115 14.01 -28.12 -0.21
C LYS A 115 13.87 -27.25 1.03
N GLN A 116 13.29 -27.79 2.11
CA GLN A 116 13.08 -27.04 3.35
C GLN A 116 14.39 -26.55 3.97
N LYS A 117 15.40 -27.43 4.08
CA LYS A 117 16.73 -27.05 4.58
C LYS A 117 17.40 -25.97 3.71
N GLN A 118 17.25 -26.07 2.39
CA GLN A 118 17.81 -25.08 1.46
C GLN A 118 17.12 -23.72 1.60
N ILE A 119 15.81 -23.70 1.84
CA ILE A 119 15.05 -22.47 2.09
C ILE A 119 15.52 -21.82 3.40
N GLU A 120 15.57 -22.57 4.50
CA GLU A 120 16.00 -22.06 5.81
C GLU A 120 17.41 -21.49 5.77
N GLN A 121 18.34 -22.16 5.10
CA GLN A 121 19.70 -21.66 4.94
C GLN A 121 19.73 -20.33 4.17
N ARG A 122 18.98 -20.23 3.07
CA ARG A 122 18.92 -19.01 2.26
C ARG A 122 18.23 -17.87 2.97
N GLU A 123 17.20 -18.15 3.76
CA GLU A 123 16.55 -17.16 4.61
C GLU A 123 17.53 -16.61 5.64
N LYS A 124 18.32 -17.47 6.28
CA LYS A 124 19.35 -17.04 7.22
C LYS A 124 20.42 -16.17 6.55
N GLU A 125 20.94 -16.60 5.40
CA GLU A 125 21.92 -15.84 4.62
C GLU A 125 21.36 -14.47 4.18
N PHE A 126 20.08 -14.42 3.82
CA PHE A 126 19.40 -13.17 3.50
C PHE A 126 19.28 -12.25 4.72
N VAL A 127 18.82 -12.76 5.87
CA VAL A 127 18.70 -11.96 7.08
C VAL A 127 20.07 -11.37 7.46
N ASP A 128 21.12 -12.18 7.43
CA ASP A 128 22.49 -11.73 7.72
C ASP A 128 22.95 -10.62 6.76
N LEU A 129 22.62 -10.74 5.47
CA LEU A 129 22.90 -9.70 4.47
C LEU A 129 22.21 -8.38 4.82
N ILE A 130 20.91 -8.42 5.13
CA ILE A 130 20.13 -7.23 5.45
C ILE A 130 20.64 -6.58 6.75
N LEU A 131 20.91 -7.37 7.78
CA LEU A 131 21.46 -6.85 9.04
C LEU A 131 22.82 -6.19 8.84
N ARG A 132 23.68 -6.78 8.01
CA ARG A 132 24.98 -6.19 7.65
C ARG A 132 24.80 -4.87 6.91
N ALA A 133 23.91 -4.81 5.92
CA ALA A 133 23.61 -3.59 5.19
C ALA A 133 23.00 -2.50 6.10
N TYR A 134 22.18 -2.92 7.08
CA TYR A 134 21.60 -2.02 8.07
C TYR A 134 22.54 -1.64 9.21
N GLN A 135 23.74 -2.24 9.27
CA GLN A 135 24.70 -2.09 10.37
C GLN A 135 24.13 -2.50 11.74
N ALA A 136 23.33 -3.56 11.77
CA ALA A 136 22.81 -4.18 12.98
C ALA A 136 23.66 -5.39 13.39
N GLN A 137 23.82 -5.59 14.69
CA GLN A 137 24.46 -6.78 15.26
C GLN A 137 23.43 -7.91 15.31
N VAL A 138 23.81 -9.11 14.87
CA VAL A 138 22.93 -10.29 14.95
C VAL A 138 22.63 -10.60 16.41
N VAL A 139 21.37 -10.91 16.71
CA VAL A 139 20.96 -11.42 18.01
C VAL A 139 20.40 -12.82 17.85
N THR A 140 20.64 -13.65 18.85
CA THR A 140 20.06 -14.99 18.95
C THR A 140 19.22 -15.03 20.23
N SER A 141 18.32 -16.01 20.34
CA SER A 141 17.43 -16.22 21.51
C SER A 141 16.16 -15.36 21.60
N PHE A 142 15.69 -14.83 20.47
CA PHE A 142 14.39 -14.18 20.34
C PHE A 142 13.50 -14.95 19.36
N ARG A 143 12.17 -14.79 19.47
CA ARG A 143 11.22 -15.43 18.55
C ARG A 143 11.19 -14.69 17.21
N THR A 144 11.15 -13.35 17.25
CA THR A 144 10.97 -12.51 16.05
C THR A 144 12.16 -11.60 15.76
N PHE A 145 13.01 -11.27 16.74
CA PHE A 145 14.14 -10.38 16.53
C PHE A 145 15.34 -11.06 15.86
N HIS A 146 15.91 -10.37 14.89
CA HIS A 146 17.02 -10.85 14.08
C HIS A 146 18.32 -10.10 14.41
N GLY A 147 18.22 -8.81 14.75
CA GLY A 147 19.38 -8.00 15.13
C GLY A 147 19.09 -6.91 16.15
N LYS A 148 20.12 -6.13 16.46
CA LYS A 148 20.07 -4.96 17.33
C LYS A 148 20.95 -3.86 16.74
N LYS A 149 20.41 -2.64 16.68
CA LYS A 149 21.14 -1.44 16.25
C LYS A 149 20.98 -0.36 17.32
N ALA A 150 22.09 0.01 17.96
CA ALA A 150 22.09 0.90 19.11
C ALA A 150 21.09 0.44 20.19
N SER A 151 20.08 1.25 20.51
CA SER A 151 19.05 0.93 21.49
C SER A 151 17.78 0.33 20.89
N ARG A 152 17.77 -0.03 19.60
CA ARG A 152 16.60 -0.57 18.90
C ARG A 152 16.83 -2.03 18.52
N MET A 153 15.82 -2.87 18.77
CA MET A 153 15.79 -4.22 18.21
C MET A 153 15.41 -4.16 16.74
N VAL A 154 15.87 -5.10 15.94
CA VAL A 154 15.69 -5.12 14.49
C VAL A 154 15.05 -6.43 14.08
N VAL A 155 13.98 -6.33 13.32
CA VAL A 155 13.28 -7.44 12.68
C VAL A 155 13.42 -7.28 11.17
N VAL A 156 13.80 -8.35 10.49
CA VAL A 156 13.76 -8.42 9.03
C VAL A 156 12.50 -9.18 8.64
N GLY A 157 11.63 -8.54 7.86
CA GLY A 157 10.39 -9.12 7.38
C GLY A 157 10.62 -10.23 6.36
N PRO A 158 9.57 -11.00 6.02
CA PRO A 158 9.67 -12.10 5.08
C PRO A 158 10.15 -11.61 3.71
N ILE A 159 10.97 -12.45 3.07
CA ILE A 159 11.54 -12.09 1.78
C ILE A 159 10.43 -12.03 0.74
N ASN A 160 9.59 -13.05 0.60
CA ASN A 160 8.66 -13.22 -0.52
C ASN A 160 7.25 -12.64 -0.29
N LEU A 161 6.96 -12.18 0.93
CA LEU A 161 5.64 -11.70 1.32
C LEU A 161 5.72 -10.25 1.82
N PRO A 162 4.67 -9.44 1.69
CA PRO A 162 4.55 -8.22 2.46
C PRO A 162 4.51 -8.54 3.96
N VAL A 163 5.09 -7.66 4.78
CA VAL A 163 4.88 -7.72 6.24
C VAL A 163 3.42 -7.44 6.53
N SER A 164 2.75 -8.40 7.16
CA SER A 164 1.33 -8.32 7.51
C SER A 164 1.10 -7.71 8.89
N ARG A 165 -0.16 -7.34 9.17
CA ARG A 165 -0.59 -6.90 10.49
C ARG A 165 -0.26 -7.91 11.59
N LEU A 166 -0.60 -9.18 11.38
CA LEU A 166 -0.34 -10.26 12.33
C LEU A 166 1.15 -10.38 12.66
N PHE A 167 2.01 -10.25 11.66
CA PHE A 167 3.46 -10.28 11.86
C PHE A 167 3.93 -9.13 12.77
N VAL A 168 3.45 -7.91 12.52
CA VAL A 168 3.80 -6.77 13.36
C VAL A 168 3.24 -6.91 14.79
N GLU A 169 2.03 -7.44 14.94
CA GLU A 169 1.45 -7.72 16.25
C GLU A 169 2.26 -8.74 17.05
N GLU A 170 2.77 -9.80 16.41
CA GLU A 170 3.66 -10.77 17.06
C GLU A 170 4.96 -10.11 17.57
N VAL A 171 5.52 -9.20 16.79
CA VAL A 171 6.71 -8.41 17.18
C VAL A 171 6.39 -7.48 18.35
N ILE A 172 5.25 -6.78 18.33
CA ILE A 172 4.81 -5.90 19.42
C ILE A 172 4.56 -6.72 20.69
N ASN A 173 3.92 -7.88 20.58
CA ASN A 173 3.66 -8.76 21.72
C ASN A 173 4.97 -9.24 22.35
N GLU A 174 5.95 -9.65 21.54
CA GLU A 174 7.27 -10.00 22.07
C GLU A 174 7.98 -8.80 22.71
N CYS A 175 7.81 -7.59 22.15
CA CYS A 175 8.33 -6.37 22.77
C CYS A 175 7.79 -6.19 24.19
N ILE A 176 6.48 -6.36 24.38
CA ILE A 176 5.82 -6.25 25.69
C ILE A 176 6.32 -7.33 26.64
N GLU A 177 6.33 -8.60 26.20
CA GLU A 177 6.78 -9.75 26.98
C GLU A 177 8.23 -9.59 27.49
N LYS A 178 9.10 -8.98 26.66
CA LYS A 178 10.53 -8.80 26.95
C LYS A 178 10.90 -7.40 27.43
N GLN A 179 9.92 -6.52 27.66
CA GLN A 179 10.12 -5.12 28.05
C GLN A 179 11.03 -4.33 27.09
N ILE A 180 10.94 -4.61 25.79
CA ILE A 180 11.63 -3.88 24.74
C ILE A 180 10.76 -2.70 24.32
N THR A 181 11.30 -1.48 24.39
CA THR A 181 10.53 -0.26 24.12
C THR A 181 10.77 0.31 22.71
N LYS A 182 11.70 -0.22 21.93
CA LYS A 182 12.09 0.32 20.62
C LYS A 182 12.42 -0.78 19.62
N VAL A 183 11.78 -0.75 18.46
CA VAL A 183 11.97 -1.73 17.39
C VAL A 183 11.95 -1.08 16.00
N ASP A 184 12.79 -1.60 15.10
CA ASP A 184 12.78 -1.36 13.67
C ASP A 184 12.34 -2.63 12.94
N ILE A 185 11.35 -2.54 12.06
CA ILE A 185 10.98 -3.61 11.13
C ILE A 185 11.41 -3.20 9.72
N LEU A 186 12.28 -4.02 9.12
CA LEU A 186 12.81 -3.82 7.78
C LEU A 186 12.08 -4.75 6.81
N ALA A 187 11.43 -4.23 5.78
CA ALA A 187 10.76 -5.08 4.78
C ALA A 187 10.91 -4.52 3.36
N PHE A 188 10.83 -5.38 2.35
CA PHE A 188 10.68 -4.89 0.97
C PHE A 188 9.31 -4.28 0.74
N GLU A 189 8.29 -4.85 1.38
CA GLU A 189 6.90 -4.43 1.25
C GLU A 189 6.15 -4.64 2.57
N PHE A 190 5.13 -3.82 2.77
CA PHE A 190 4.22 -3.88 3.91
C PHE A 190 2.79 -3.99 3.39
N GLU A 191 1.94 -4.65 4.16
CA GLU A 191 0.50 -4.75 3.89
C GLU A 191 -0.14 -3.36 3.77
N MET A 192 -1.09 -3.21 2.84
CA MET A 192 -1.79 -1.94 2.64
C MET A 192 -2.73 -1.66 3.83
N GLY A 193 -2.78 -0.40 4.26
CA GLY A 193 -3.56 -0.02 5.45
C GLY A 193 -2.93 -0.38 6.80
N LEU A 194 -1.76 -1.03 6.80
CA LEU A 194 -1.05 -1.37 8.04
C LEU A 194 -0.66 -0.13 8.87
N PHE A 195 -0.39 1.00 8.20
CA PHE A 195 0.02 2.27 8.80
C PHE A 195 -1.05 3.34 8.58
N PRO A 196 -1.23 4.26 9.55
CA PRO A 196 -0.42 4.52 10.74
C PRO A 196 -0.83 3.69 11.97
N LYS A 197 -1.97 3.01 11.89
CA LYS A 197 -2.68 2.43 13.04
C LYS A 197 -1.81 1.50 13.88
N ILE A 198 -1.04 0.61 13.26
CA ILE A 198 -0.20 -0.31 14.03
C ILE A 198 0.92 0.40 14.80
N GLN A 199 1.39 1.57 14.31
CA GLN A 199 2.38 2.39 15.02
C GLN A 199 1.75 3.11 16.21
N GLU A 200 0.49 3.54 16.09
CA GLU A 200 -0.27 4.09 17.21
C GLU A 200 -0.56 3.03 18.27
N GLU A 201 -1.03 1.85 17.86
CA GLU A 201 -1.27 0.72 18.75
C GLU A 201 0.03 0.29 19.47
N ALA A 202 1.15 0.27 18.77
CA ALA A 202 2.46 0.03 19.36
C ALA A 202 2.80 1.11 20.40
N LYS A 203 2.62 2.38 20.05
CA LYS A 203 2.92 3.53 20.92
C LYS A 203 2.05 3.52 22.18
N ASP A 204 0.76 3.22 22.05
CA ASP A 204 -0.18 3.09 23.16
C ASP A 204 0.21 1.93 24.10
N LYS A 205 0.84 0.88 23.55
CA LYS A 205 1.47 -0.23 24.29
C LYS A 205 2.89 0.08 24.80
N GLY A 206 3.38 1.31 24.63
CA GLY A 206 4.70 1.74 25.10
C GLY A 206 5.87 1.33 24.20
N VAL A 207 5.60 0.93 22.96
CA VAL A 207 6.60 0.49 21.98
C VAL A 207 6.74 1.54 20.87
N ASP A 208 7.94 2.10 20.74
CA ASP A 208 8.33 2.93 19.60
C ASP A 208 8.69 2.03 18.41
N LEU A 209 7.76 1.93 17.45
CA LEU A 209 7.85 1.12 16.24
C LEU A 209 8.19 1.99 15.02
N ALA A 210 9.32 1.70 14.39
CA ALA A 210 9.70 2.26 13.09
C ALA A 210 9.71 1.18 12.02
N LEU A 211 9.27 1.54 10.81
CA LEU A 211 9.12 0.63 9.69
C LEU A 211 9.90 1.20 8.53
N LYS A 212 10.75 0.37 7.92
CA LYS A 212 11.70 0.82 6.91
C LYS A 212 11.68 -0.08 5.69
N TYR A 213 11.76 0.53 4.52
CA TYR A 213 11.95 -0.19 3.28
C TYR A 213 13.39 -0.67 3.14
N ILE A 214 13.54 -1.96 2.78
CA ILE A 214 14.80 -2.54 2.36
C ILE A 214 15.10 -2.07 0.94
N PRO A 215 16.18 -1.30 0.71
CA PRO A 215 16.50 -0.75 -0.60
C PRO A 215 17.20 -1.82 -1.46
N PRO A 216 17.05 -1.83 -2.80
CA PRO A 216 17.67 -2.84 -3.67
C PRO A 216 19.21 -2.86 -3.61
N GLU A 217 19.84 -1.78 -3.18
CA GLU A 217 21.28 -1.62 -2.98
C GLU A 217 21.84 -2.60 -1.94
N VAL A 218 21.01 -3.21 -1.09
CA VAL A 218 21.43 -4.30 -0.18
C VAL A 218 21.99 -5.52 -0.93
N PHE A 219 21.71 -5.64 -2.24
CA PHE A 219 22.24 -6.73 -3.06
C PHE A 219 23.59 -6.38 -3.71
N ASP A 220 24.04 -5.12 -3.63
CA ASP A 220 25.38 -4.71 -4.08
C ASP A 220 26.37 -4.73 -2.91
N LYS A 221 27.26 -5.74 -2.92
CA LYS A 221 28.32 -5.88 -1.91
C LYS A 221 29.20 -4.62 -1.79
N ARG A 222 29.46 -3.93 -2.91
CA ARG A 222 30.30 -2.71 -2.90
C ARG A 222 29.59 -1.56 -2.21
N ALA A 223 28.27 -1.44 -2.38
CA ALA A 223 27.47 -0.41 -1.72
C ALA A 223 27.45 -0.62 -0.19
N ILE A 224 27.35 -1.88 0.26
CA ILE A 224 27.44 -2.24 1.68
C ILE A 224 28.82 -1.88 2.25
N GLU A 225 29.90 -2.30 1.59
CA GLU A 225 31.28 -2.06 2.05
C GLU A 225 31.62 -0.57 2.15
N LYS A 226 31.05 0.26 1.27
CA LYS A 226 31.21 1.71 1.29
C LYS A 226 30.23 2.42 2.24
N ASN A 227 29.40 1.69 2.98
CA ASN A 227 28.33 2.25 3.84
C ASN A 227 27.40 3.22 3.09
N GLN A 228 27.08 2.91 1.83
CA GLN A 228 26.23 3.75 0.97
C GLN A 228 24.76 3.30 0.96
N VAL A 229 24.42 2.23 1.67
CA VAL A 229 23.05 1.72 1.76
C VAL A 229 22.27 2.53 2.80
N VAL A 230 21.17 3.15 2.36
CA VAL A 230 20.28 3.94 3.23
C VAL A 230 18.91 3.29 3.26
N PHE A 231 18.46 2.95 4.47
CA PHE A 231 17.13 2.41 4.70
C PHE A 231 16.18 3.57 4.96
N TYR A 232 15.09 3.61 4.22
CA TYR A 232 14.13 4.71 4.27
C TYR A 232 12.93 4.31 5.11
N ASP A 233 12.43 5.23 5.94
CA ASP A 233 11.17 5.02 6.64
C ASP A 233 10.02 4.87 5.62
N VAL A 234 8.97 4.15 6.00
CA VAL A 234 7.72 4.11 5.24
C VAL A 234 7.20 5.55 5.04
N ALA A 235 6.51 5.80 3.93
CA ALA A 235 6.11 7.13 3.48
C ALA A 235 5.64 8.01 4.64
N TYR A 236 6.24 9.19 4.74
CA TYR A 236 6.09 10.07 5.89
C TYR A 236 5.24 11.27 5.50
N ILE A 237 4.15 11.48 6.23
CA ILE A 237 3.30 12.66 6.12
C ILE A 237 3.66 13.59 7.29
N GLU A 238 3.87 14.87 7.02
CA GLU A 238 3.93 15.90 8.07
C GLU A 238 2.76 16.85 7.93
N VAL A 239 2.07 17.08 9.05
CA VAL A 239 0.87 17.93 9.10
C VAL A 239 0.92 18.83 10.31
N LYS A 240 0.38 20.04 10.16
CA LYS A 240 0.28 21.05 11.18
C LYS A 240 -1.19 21.42 11.42
N PRO A 241 -1.74 21.17 12.62
CA PRO A 241 -3.08 21.63 12.97
C PRO A 241 -3.07 23.13 13.28
N HIS A 242 -4.13 23.82 12.90
CA HIS A 242 -4.39 25.23 13.16
C HIS A 242 -5.73 25.35 13.88
N ILE A 243 -5.71 25.77 15.14
CA ILE A 243 -6.90 25.85 15.99
C ILE A 243 -7.34 27.31 16.12
N LYS A 244 -8.63 27.57 15.96
CA LYS A 244 -9.23 28.90 16.15
C LYS A 244 -10.61 28.75 16.78
N GLY A 245 -10.72 29.04 18.08
CA GLY A 245 -11.97 28.82 18.82
C GLY A 245 -12.36 27.35 18.77
N HIS A 246 -13.59 27.05 18.37
CA HIS A 246 -14.09 25.69 18.20
C HIS A 246 -13.91 25.16 16.77
N SER A 247 -12.89 25.63 16.05
CA SER A 247 -12.62 25.19 14.68
C SER A 247 -11.17 24.80 14.49
N ILE A 248 -10.94 23.84 13.60
CA ILE A 248 -9.61 23.35 13.24
C ILE A 248 -9.42 23.31 11.73
N ALA A 249 -8.23 23.67 11.27
CA ALA A 249 -7.74 23.43 9.91
C ALA A 249 -6.45 22.60 9.98
N VAL A 250 -6.16 21.84 8.94
CA VAL A 250 -4.96 21.00 8.84
C VAL A 250 -4.15 21.47 7.65
N GLU A 251 -2.87 21.71 7.86
CA GLU A 251 -1.93 22.05 6.80
C GLU A 251 -0.97 20.88 6.57
N LEU A 252 -0.84 20.43 5.33
CA LEU A 252 0.16 19.47 4.90
C LEU A 252 1.49 20.21 4.66
N THR A 253 2.51 19.90 5.47
CA THR A 253 3.80 20.62 5.45
C THR A 253 4.89 19.86 4.73
N ASP A 254 4.82 18.52 4.74
CA ASP A 254 5.77 17.66 4.04
C ASP A 254 5.16 16.30 3.68
N PHE A 255 5.71 15.68 2.64
CA PHE A 255 5.43 14.31 2.23
C PHE A 255 6.65 13.67 1.58
N SER A 256 7.17 12.63 2.21
CA SER A 256 8.34 11.91 1.72
C SER A 256 7.97 10.50 1.27
N VAL A 257 8.38 10.15 0.04
CA VAL A 257 8.20 8.82 -0.55
C VAL A 257 9.52 8.35 -1.16
N PHE A 258 9.86 7.08 -0.94
CA PHE A 258 11.16 6.52 -1.33
C PHE A 258 10.98 5.30 -2.24
N TYR A 259 10.30 5.51 -3.37
CA TYR A 259 10.09 4.47 -4.36
C TYR A 259 11.35 4.21 -5.19
N ASN A 260 11.70 2.92 -5.34
CA ASN A 260 12.67 2.43 -6.32
C ASN A 260 11.97 1.49 -7.30
N GLN A 261 12.01 1.83 -8.60
CA GLN A 261 11.49 0.98 -9.68
C GLN A 261 12.60 0.31 -10.50
N ASP A 262 13.70 1.01 -10.75
CA ASP A 262 14.86 0.55 -11.51
C ASP A 262 16.06 1.41 -11.09
N SER A 263 17.29 0.98 -11.37
CA SER A 263 18.47 1.82 -11.09
C SER A 263 18.86 2.62 -12.34
N VAL A 264 19.36 3.84 -12.14
CA VAL A 264 19.86 4.68 -13.24
C VAL A 264 20.93 3.93 -14.03
N VAL A 265 21.83 3.23 -13.33
CA VAL A 265 22.95 2.49 -13.92
C VAL A 265 22.47 1.38 -14.85
N ASN A 266 21.48 0.59 -14.44
CA ASN A 266 20.95 -0.50 -15.26
C ASN A 266 20.25 0.02 -16.51
N VAL A 267 19.47 1.09 -16.37
CA VAL A 267 18.77 1.71 -17.51
C VAL A 267 19.77 2.24 -18.53
N GLU A 268 20.82 2.93 -18.10
CA GLU A 268 21.84 3.47 -19.00
C GLU A 268 22.55 2.41 -19.83
N ALA A 269 22.83 1.25 -19.22
CA ALA A 269 23.47 0.12 -19.89
C ALA A 269 22.55 -0.55 -20.93
N GLN A 270 21.24 -0.61 -20.66
CA GLN A 270 20.27 -1.27 -21.53
C GLN A 270 19.64 -0.35 -22.59
N LEU A 271 19.71 0.97 -22.40
CA LEU A 271 19.07 1.94 -23.31
C LEU A 271 19.81 1.97 -24.66
N GLN A 272 19.06 1.72 -25.74
CA GLN A 272 19.54 1.84 -27.11
C GLN A 272 19.71 3.32 -27.50
N ASN A 273 20.57 3.59 -28.49
CA ASN A 273 20.79 4.94 -29.00
C ASN A 273 19.48 5.53 -29.56
N GLY A 274 19.14 6.75 -29.15
CA GLY A 274 17.86 7.39 -29.44
C GLY A 274 16.72 7.02 -28.48
N GLY A 275 16.96 6.15 -27.50
CA GLY A 275 15.98 5.70 -26.52
C GLY A 275 15.71 6.71 -25.40
N LYS A 276 14.50 6.66 -24.84
CA LYS A 276 14.07 7.45 -23.68
C LYS A 276 13.38 6.54 -22.68
N LYS A 277 13.70 6.66 -21.39
CA LYS A 277 13.05 5.90 -20.31
C LYS A 277 12.86 6.79 -19.09
N LEU A 278 11.68 6.71 -18.48
CA LEU A 278 11.40 7.27 -17.16
C LEU A 278 11.63 6.17 -16.13
N LEU A 279 12.31 6.50 -15.04
CA LEU A 279 12.49 5.62 -13.89
C LEU A 279 12.30 6.39 -12.60
N VAL A 280 12.22 5.64 -11.51
CA VAL A 280 12.11 6.18 -10.17
C VAL A 280 13.23 5.61 -9.33
N GLU A 281 14.06 6.50 -8.78
CA GLU A 281 15.19 6.15 -7.94
C GLU A 281 15.25 7.15 -6.78
N ASN A 282 15.38 6.66 -5.55
CA ASN A 282 15.45 7.40 -4.31
C ASN A 282 14.33 8.45 -4.15
N GLY A 283 13.09 8.10 -4.52
CA GLY A 283 11.98 9.05 -4.42
C GLY A 283 12.09 10.23 -5.39
N GLN A 284 12.81 10.06 -6.50
CA GLN A 284 12.87 11.02 -7.58
C GLN A 284 12.44 10.38 -8.90
N ILE A 285 11.59 11.07 -9.67
CA ILE A 285 11.34 10.67 -11.06
C ILE A 285 12.46 11.22 -11.92
N ILE A 286 13.21 10.32 -12.53
CA ILE A 286 14.34 10.65 -13.39
C ILE A 286 14.02 10.22 -14.81
N LYS A 287 14.16 11.15 -15.74
CA LYS A 287 14.08 10.91 -17.17
C LYS A 287 15.48 10.72 -17.72
N ILE A 288 15.74 9.56 -18.30
CA ILE A 288 16.98 9.24 -18.99
C ILE A 288 16.72 9.25 -20.49
N GLU A 289 17.51 10.03 -21.23
CA GLU A 289 17.53 10.00 -22.69
C GLU A 289 18.95 9.70 -23.19
N LYS A 290 19.06 8.81 -24.16
CA LYS A 290 20.32 8.53 -24.86
C LYS A 290 20.20 9.04 -26.29
N ASP A 291 21.08 9.94 -26.69
CA ASP A 291 21.07 10.47 -28.04
C ASP A 291 21.54 9.44 -29.08
N LYS A 292 21.52 9.81 -30.36
CA LYS A 292 21.96 8.92 -31.46
C LYS A 292 23.45 8.59 -31.42
N ASN A 293 24.24 9.46 -30.76
CA ASN A 293 25.69 9.32 -30.59
C ASN A 293 26.04 8.52 -29.32
N GLY A 294 25.04 8.09 -28.55
CA GLY A 294 25.22 7.31 -27.32
C GLY A 294 25.41 8.16 -26.06
N ILE A 295 25.31 9.49 -26.14
CA ILE A 295 25.43 10.40 -24.99
C ILE A 295 24.15 10.33 -24.17
N VAL A 296 24.30 10.09 -22.87
CA VAL A 296 23.18 10.01 -21.93
C VAL A 296 22.94 11.36 -21.26
N SER A 297 21.68 11.76 -21.16
CA SER A 297 21.22 12.91 -20.39
C SER A 297 20.22 12.47 -19.32
N ARG A 298 20.27 13.15 -18.16
CA ARG A 298 19.42 12.89 -17.00
C ARG A 298 18.66 14.15 -16.63
N GLU A 299 17.34 14.05 -16.50
CA GLU A 299 16.48 15.15 -16.08
C GLU A 299 15.62 14.70 -14.89
N VAL A 300 15.79 15.34 -13.73
CA VAL A 300 14.95 15.10 -12.55
C VAL A 300 13.65 15.88 -12.69
N LEU A 301 12.52 15.17 -12.73
CA LEU A 301 11.20 15.74 -12.94
C LEU A 301 10.51 16.18 -11.63
N THR A 302 10.84 15.55 -10.51
CA THR A 302 10.32 15.88 -9.17
C THR A 302 11.19 16.95 -8.53
N LYS A 303 10.66 18.17 -8.38
CA LYS A 303 11.41 19.33 -7.84
C LYS A 303 10.99 19.68 -6.42
N LYS A 304 9.75 19.39 -6.05
CA LYS A 304 9.18 19.64 -4.72
C LYS A 304 8.50 18.37 -4.22
N TRP A 305 8.43 18.20 -2.90
CA TRP A 305 7.72 17.07 -2.28
C TRP A 305 6.25 17.01 -2.72
N THR A 306 5.62 18.16 -2.97
CA THR A 306 4.24 18.24 -3.45
C THR A 306 4.04 17.57 -4.82
N ASP A 307 5.10 17.43 -5.63
CA ASP A 307 5.02 16.81 -6.96
C ASP A 307 4.69 15.32 -6.87
N TRP A 308 4.91 14.73 -5.69
CA TRP A 308 4.54 13.36 -5.37
C TRP A 308 3.07 13.18 -5.06
N ILE A 309 2.31 14.26 -4.83
CA ILE A 309 0.93 14.17 -4.35
C ILE A 309 -0.05 14.46 -5.47
N ASP A 310 -0.89 13.46 -5.76
CA ASP A 310 -2.04 13.62 -6.65
C ASP A 310 -3.30 14.01 -5.88
N TYR A 311 -3.45 13.51 -4.65
CA TYR A 311 -4.65 13.69 -3.85
C TYR A 311 -4.29 13.66 -2.36
N TRP A 312 -4.95 14.46 -1.54
CA TRP A 312 -4.98 14.24 -0.10
C TRP A 312 -6.32 14.64 0.49
N ALA A 313 -6.65 14.06 1.63
CA ALA A 313 -7.91 14.28 2.34
C ALA A 313 -7.71 14.28 3.86
N VAL A 314 -8.68 14.87 4.54
CA VAL A 314 -8.73 15.00 5.98
C VAL A 314 -10.08 14.47 6.48
N ASP A 315 -9.99 13.69 7.54
CA ASP A 315 -11.07 13.27 8.43
C ASP A 315 -10.81 13.93 9.78
N PHE A 316 -11.68 14.84 10.20
CA PHE A 316 -11.54 15.60 11.44
C PHE A 316 -12.03 14.83 12.68
N ASP A 317 -12.60 13.63 12.50
CA ASP A 317 -13.03 12.75 13.57
C ASP A 317 -12.92 11.27 13.20
N PHE A 318 -11.69 10.80 13.06
CA PHE A 318 -11.41 9.47 12.53
C PHE A 318 -12.02 8.34 13.36
N GLU A 319 -12.19 8.54 14.67
CA GLU A 319 -12.77 7.52 15.56
C GLU A 319 -14.30 7.47 15.53
N SER A 320 -14.95 8.34 14.73
CA SER A 320 -16.41 8.45 14.68
C SER A 320 -17.10 7.19 14.13
N LYS A 321 -16.42 6.42 13.27
CA LYS A 321 -17.04 5.32 12.53
C LYS A 321 -16.18 4.07 12.51
N LYS A 322 -16.56 3.08 13.32
CA LYS A 322 -15.91 1.77 13.38
C LYS A 322 -16.16 0.96 12.09
N GLU A 323 -15.12 0.27 11.62
CA GLU A 323 -15.23 -0.70 10.54
C GLU A 323 -15.75 -2.03 11.08
N ILE A 324 -16.99 -2.36 10.72
CA ILE A 324 -17.66 -3.57 11.19
C ILE A 324 -17.76 -4.55 10.02
N VAL A 325 -17.19 -5.75 10.20
CA VAL A 325 -17.32 -6.84 9.24
C VAL A 325 -18.28 -7.90 9.75
N ARG A 326 -18.93 -8.59 8.82
CA ARG A 326 -19.89 -9.64 9.11
C ARG A 326 -19.22 -11.01 8.91
N MET A 327 -18.91 -11.70 10.01
CA MET A 327 -18.27 -13.02 9.97
C MET A 327 -19.29 -14.13 10.20
N ARG A 328 -19.11 -15.28 9.54
CA ARG A 328 -19.96 -16.45 9.74
C ARG A 328 -19.49 -17.18 11.00
N LYS A 329 -20.40 -17.53 11.91
CA LYS A 329 -20.12 -18.35 13.11
C LYS A 329 -19.76 -19.80 12.73
N LYS A 330 -18.61 -20.03 12.11
CA LYS A 330 -18.07 -21.36 11.86
C LYS A 330 -16.71 -21.62 12.53
N ASP A 331 -16.10 -20.60 13.13
CA ASP A 331 -14.73 -20.71 13.69
C ASP A 331 -14.66 -20.61 15.22
N ALA A 332 -15.80 -20.60 15.92
CA ALA A 332 -15.83 -20.89 17.35
C ALA A 332 -15.89 -22.41 17.54
N GLU A 333 -14.83 -23.01 18.08
CA GLU A 333 -14.80 -24.42 18.46
C GLU A 333 -16.08 -24.78 19.24
N PRO A 334 -16.80 -25.86 18.87
CA PRO A 334 -17.89 -26.32 19.70
C PRO A 334 -17.30 -27.04 20.92
N GLU A 335 -17.29 -26.37 22.07
CA GLU A 335 -17.32 -27.04 23.38
C GLU A 335 -18.66 -27.81 23.50
N GLN A 336 -18.75 -28.97 22.88
CA GLN A 336 -19.77 -29.96 23.21
C GLN A 336 -19.11 -31.34 23.32
N LYS A 337 -18.96 -31.77 24.58
CA LYS A 337 -18.66 -33.16 24.94
C LYS A 337 -19.63 -34.09 24.18
N ARG A 338 -19.08 -34.92 23.29
CA ARG A 338 -19.84 -35.96 22.59
C ARG A 338 -20.36 -36.98 23.60
N LEU A 339 -21.67 -37.14 23.70
CA LEU A 339 -22.29 -38.36 24.21
C LEU A 339 -22.36 -39.37 23.06
N ILE A 340 -21.84 -40.57 23.31
CA ILE A 340 -21.77 -41.66 22.33
C ILE A 340 -23.17 -42.29 22.21
N GLY A 341 -23.75 -42.30 21.01
CA GLY A 341 -24.85 -43.20 20.64
C GLY A 341 -26.21 -42.60 20.24
N ALA A 342 -26.30 -41.40 19.67
CA ALA A 342 -27.55 -40.89 19.09
C ALA A 342 -27.36 -40.49 17.61
N ASP A 343 -28.29 -40.93 16.75
CA ASP A 343 -28.34 -40.58 15.34
C ASP A 343 -28.52 -39.07 15.13
N ASP A 344 -27.77 -38.53 14.18
CA ASP A 344 -27.63 -37.09 13.91
C ASP A 344 -28.90 -36.54 13.22
N PRO A 345 -29.70 -35.67 13.85
CA PRO A 345 -30.84 -35.07 13.16
C PRO A 345 -30.31 -34.07 12.12
N LYS A 346 -30.77 -34.17 10.87
CA LYS A 346 -30.53 -33.18 9.81
C LYS A 346 -31.10 -31.82 10.20
N GLN A 347 -30.36 -31.05 10.99
CA GLN A 347 -30.67 -29.67 11.29
C GLN A 347 -30.31 -28.81 10.08
N MET A 348 -31.29 -28.06 9.55
CA MET A 348 -31.04 -26.95 8.65
C MET A 348 -30.09 -25.97 9.35
N ARG A 349 -28.85 -25.90 8.89
CA ARG A 349 -27.88 -24.92 9.40
C ARG A 349 -28.23 -23.55 8.83
N PHE A 350 -28.84 -22.70 9.65
CA PHE A 350 -28.88 -21.27 9.37
C PHE A 350 -27.49 -20.71 9.59
N ASP A 351 -26.94 -20.05 8.57
CA ASP A 351 -25.68 -19.34 8.70
C ASP A 351 -25.88 -18.15 9.63
N GLN A 352 -25.56 -18.35 10.91
CA GLN A 352 -25.50 -17.27 11.87
C GLN A 352 -24.24 -16.46 11.56
N TYR A 353 -24.43 -15.17 11.38
CA TYR A 353 -23.35 -14.21 11.21
C TYR A 353 -23.29 -13.29 12.43
N GLU A 354 -22.10 -12.88 12.80
CA GLU A 354 -21.85 -11.88 13.83
C GLU A 354 -21.17 -10.64 13.23
N GLU A 355 -21.50 -9.48 13.77
CA GLU A 355 -20.84 -8.22 13.47
C GLU A 355 -19.65 -8.06 14.41
N VAL A 356 -18.46 -8.02 13.85
CA VAL A 356 -17.21 -7.89 14.60
C VAL A 356 -16.51 -6.64 14.13
N TRP A 357 -16.15 -5.80 15.09
CA TRP A 357 -15.28 -4.67 14.83
C TRP A 357 -13.90 -5.20 14.44
N THR A 358 -13.37 -4.79 13.29
CA THR A 358 -12.02 -5.17 12.81
C THR A 358 -10.89 -4.55 13.64
N GLY A 359 -11.26 -3.73 14.63
CA GLY A 359 -10.37 -2.81 15.31
C GLY A 359 -10.09 -1.56 14.50
N ASP A 360 -10.57 -1.42 13.25
CA ASP A 360 -10.33 -0.26 12.38
C ASP A 360 -11.47 0.76 12.34
N TYR A 361 -11.18 1.93 11.79
CA TYR A 361 -12.16 2.97 11.56
C TYR A 361 -12.25 3.29 10.07
N ILE A 362 -13.46 3.57 9.62
CA ILE A 362 -13.74 3.95 8.24
C ILE A 362 -13.34 5.41 8.09
N PHE A 363 -12.31 5.67 7.27
CA PHE A 363 -11.92 7.03 6.91
C PHE A 363 -13.08 7.76 6.23
N GLU A 364 -13.55 8.85 6.84
CA GLU A 364 -14.57 9.72 6.29
C GLU A 364 -13.93 10.93 5.63
N ASN A 365 -14.15 11.06 4.32
CA ASN A 365 -13.58 12.14 3.54
C ASN A 365 -14.40 13.43 3.72
N GLU A 366 -14.05 14.21 4.73
CA GLU A 366 -14.71 15.47 5.07
C GLU A 366 -14.12 16.67 4.31
N TRP A 367 -12.83 16.64 4.02
CA TRP A 367 -12.16 17.62 3.17
C TRP A 367 -11.11 16.96 2.28
N GLN A 368 -10.87 17.49 1.07
CA GLN A 368 -9.86 16.96 0.15
C GLN A 368 -9.30 18.02 -0.81
N SER A 369 -8.07 17.81 -1.29
CA SER A 369 -7.49 18.53 -2.42
C SER A 369 -6.80 17.55 -3.38
N PHE A 370 -6.82 17.82 -4.68
CA PHE A 370 -6.24 16.94 -5.69
C PHE A 370 -5.89 17.67 -6.97
N ARG A 371 -4.90 17.14 -7.70
CA ARG A 371 -4.51 17.63 -9.01
C ARG A 371 -5.37 17.04 -10.11
N THR A 372 -5.58 17.81 -11.17
CA THR A 372 -6.22 17.38 -12.42
C THR A 372 -5.31 17.65 -13.61
N LYS A 373 -5.67 17.12 -14.79
CA LYS A 373 -4.95 17.45 -16.02
C LYS A 373 -5.02 18.95 -16.37
N LYS A 374 -6.11 19.63 -15.97
CA LYS A 374 -6.34 21.06 -16.28
C LYS A 374 -5.75 21.99 -15.22
N ASP A 375 -5.86 21.59 -13.96
CA ASP A 375 -5.38 22.34 -12.81
C ASP A 375 -4.42 21.47 -12.02
N ARG A 376 -3.14 21.87 -12.00
CA ARG A 376 -2.07 21.17 -11.29
C ARG A 376 -1.81 21.76 -9.91
N THR A 377 -2.58 22.75 -9.46
CA THR A 377 -2.43 23.29 -8.11
C THR A 377 -2.90 22.26 -7.07
N LEU A 378 -2.34 22.36 -5.87
CA LEU A 378 -2.70 21.53 -4.73
C LEU A 378 -2.82 22.46 -3.53
N GLU A 379 -4.00 22.51 -2.92
CA GLU A 379 -4.20 23.26 -1.68
C GLU A 379 -3.53 22.48 -0.56
N LEU A 380 -2.58 23.12 0.14
CA LEU A 380 -1.83 22.49 1.23
C LEU A 380 -2.49 22.72 2.59
N LYS A 381 -3.59 23.45 2.67
CA LYS A 381 -4.29 23.73 3.92
C LYS A 381 -5.79 23.59 3.74
N SER A 382 -6.43 22.85 4.64
CA SER A 382 -7.88 22.73 4.67
C SER A 382 -8.55 24.02 5.15
N ILE A 383 -9.83 24.16 4.82
CA ILE A 383 -10.68 25.17 5.45
C ILE A 383 -10.87 24.83 6.94
N PHE A 384 -11.18 25.84 7.74
CA PHE A 384 -11.54 25.61 9.13
C PHE A 384 -12.85 24.82 9.21
N HIS A 385 -12.83 23.72 9.96
CA HIS A 385 -13.96 22.86 10.24
C HIS A 385 -14.37 23.03 11.71
N GLU A 386 -15.66 23.26 11.97
CA GLU A 386 -16.17 23.40 13.34
C GLU A 386 -16.23 22.04 14.05
N CYS A 387 -15.82 22.01 15.30
CA CYS A 387 -15.68 20.80 16.10
C CYS A 387 -16.20 21.04 17.52
N GLN A 388 -16.70 19.98 18.17
CA GLN A 388 -16.95 20.06 19.60
C GLN A 388 -15.62 20.10 20.38
N PRO A 389 -15.55 20.84 21.50
CA PRO A 389 -14.37 20.87 22.36
C PRO A 389 -14.02 19.47 22.87
N GLY A 390 -12.74 19.13 22.90
CA GLY A 390 -12.30 17.82 23.35
C GLY A 390 -11.04 17.32 22.68
N ARG A 391 -10.60 16.12 23.09
CA ARG A 391 -9.56 15.37 22.39
C ARG A 391 -10.18 14.64 21.21
N ARG A 392 -9.55 14.73 20.05
CA ARG A 392 -10.00 14.05 18.82
C ARG A 392 -8.79 13.54 18.04
N LYS A 393 -8.99 12.47 17.28
CA LYS A 393 -8.01 11.96 16.31
C LYS A 393 -8.41 12.43 14.92
N ILE A 394 -7.50 13.15 14.28
CA ILE A 394 -7.65 13.60 12.90
C ILE A 394 -6.83 12.68 12.01
N ALA A 395 -7.45 12.07 11.01
CA ALA A 395 -6.73 11.30 10.00
C ALA A 395 -6.48 12.16 8.75
N VAL A 396 -5.27 12.06 8.23
CA VAL A 396 -4.85 12.68 6.98
C VAL A 396 -4.39 11.60 6.03
N LYS A 397 -5.05 11.50 4.88
CA LYS A 397 -4.75 10.51 3.85
C LYS A 397 -4.15 11.19 2.63
N VAL A 398 -2.90 10.86 2.30
CA VAL A 398 -2.22 11.30 1.08
C VAL A 398 -2.20 10.14 0.09
N VAL A 399 -2.51 10.41 -1.16
CA VAL A 399 -2.38 9.48 -2.28
C VAL A 399 -1.36 10.07 -3.24
N ASP A 400 -0.28 9.34 -3.43
CA ASP A 400 0.79 9.78 -4.29
C ASP A 400 0.47 9.61 -5.78
N ILE A 401 1.38 10.07 -6.64
CA ILE A 401 1.29 9.93 -8.10
C ILE A 401 1.33 8.48 -8.59
N PHE A 402 1.78 7.56 -7.73
CA PHE A 402 1.69 6.13 -7.96
C PHE A 402 0.40 5.51 -7.41
N GLY A 403 -0.52 6.32 -6.88
CA GLY A 403 -1.71 5.79 -6.26
C GLY A 403 -1.39 4.80 -5.14
N ASN A 404 -0.31 4.99 -4.38
CA ASN A 404 -0.22 4.40 -3.05
C ASN A 404 -0.82 5.39 -2.08
N ASP A 405 -1.63 4.89 -1.17
CA ASP A 405 -2.15 5.69 -0.08
C ASP A 405 -1.28 5.56 1.16
N THR A 406 -1.04 6.70 1.79
CA THR A 406 -0.37 6.83 3.07
C THR A 406 -1.33 7.59 3.98
N MET A 407 -1.48 7.14 5.22
CA MET A 407 -2.33 7.82 6.19
C MET A 407 -1.51 8.17 7.42
N LYS A 408 -1.83 9.30 8.03
CA LYS A 408 -1.30 9.74 9.31
C LYS A 408 -2.44 10.20 10.19
N VAL A 409 -2.46 9.72 11.42
CA VAL A 409 -3.40 10.17 12.43
C VAL A 409 -2.64 11.06 13.42
N ILE A 410 -3.28 12.17 13.83
CA ILE A 410 -2.76 13.08 14.84
C ILE A 410 -3.82 13.27 15.92
N GLU A 411 -3.39 13.26 17.19
CA GLU A 411 -4.26 13.65 18.31
C GLU A 411 -4.18 15.15 18.50
N VAL A 412 -5.34 15.80 18.56
CA VAL A 412 -5.47 17.25 18.81
C VAL A 412 -6.43 17.49 19.96
N LYS A 413 -6.21 18.59 20.67
CA LYS A 413 -7.12 19.10 21.69
C LYS A 413 -7.64 20.45 21.23
N ILE A 414 -8.94 20.50 20.90
CA ILE A 414 -9.65 21.70 20.45
C ILE A 414 -10.28 22.39 21.65
#